data_AF-A0A7S2PTC7-F1
#
_entry.id   AF-A0A7S2PTC7-F1
#
_cell.length_a   1.000
_cell.length_b   1.000
_cell.length_c   1.000
_cell.angle_alpha   90.00
_cell.angle_beta   90.00
_cell.angle_gamma   90.00
#
_symmetry.space_group_name_H-M   'P 1'
#
loop_
_entity.id
_entity.type
_entity.pdbx_description
1 polymer ?
#
loop_
_entity_poly.entity_id
_entity_poly.type
_entity_poly.pdbx_seq_one_letter_code
_entity_poly.pdbx_strand_id
1 'polypeptide(L)'
;VLKALVRGYPDRLNMLLTAPVGSIIQFVMNLLMPLMPGRLAGKFLLKDMDNATEIMKDMLMNGEEDIPTFLGGTADHDQYYPDEYYAKNQGEGSLKFDYFGMIERLKEQAKIWEEKFGTKEEAEE
;
A
#
# COMPACT_ATOMS: atom_id res chain seq x y z
N VAL A 1 9.42 -4.74 9.63
CA VAL A 1 8.37 -4.43 8.63
C VAL A 1 8.69 -4.99 7.25
N LEU A 2 9.82 -4.64 6.60
CA LEU A 2 10.18 -5.17 5.27
C LEU A 2 10.26 -6.72 5.17
N LYS A 3 10.82 -7.40 6.18
CA LYS A 3 10.88 -8.88 6.22
C LYS A 3 9.51 -9.55 6.16
N ALA A 4 8.46 -8.91 6.70
CA ALA A 4 7.10 -9.47 6.72
C ALA A 4 6.41 -9.33 5.35
N LEU A 5 6.60 -8.19 4.67
CA LEU A 5 6.16 -7.96 3.30
C LEU A 5 6.82 -8.96 2.33
N VAL A 6 8.13 -9.18 2.48
CA VAL A 6 8.89 -10.09 1.60
C VAL A 6 8.59 -11.57 1.86
N ARG A 7 8.29 -11.99 3.10
CA ARG A 7 8.02 -13.41 3.44
C ARG A 7 6.55 -13.80 3.43
N GLY A 8 5.65 -12.93 3.84
CA GLY A 8 4.21 -13.22 3.93
C GLY A 8 3.44 -12.90 2.66
N TYR A 9 3.94 -11.95 1.86
CA TYR A 9 3.26 -11.44 0.67
C TYR A 9 4.26 -11.25 -0.49
N PRO A 10 4.92 -12.33 -0.95
CA PRO A 10 5.84 -12.24 -2.07
C PRO A 10 5.15 -11.63 -3.29
N ASP A 11 5.88 -10.79 -4.02
CA ASP A 11 5.46 -10.13 -5.27
C ASP A 11 4.25 -9.17 -5.18
N ARG A 12 3.83 -8.75 -3.98
CA ARG A 12 2.80 -7.69 -3.84
C ARG A 12 3.29 -6.28 -4.06
N LEU A 13 4.60 -6.03 -3.92
CA LEU A 13 5.18 -4.73 -4.20
C LEU A 13 5.41 -4.61 -5.71
N ASN A 14 4.64 -3.75 -6.40
CA ASN A 14 4.88 -3.43 -7.81
C ASN A 14 5.95 -2.33 -7.94
N MET A 15 5.77 -1.23 -7.22
CA MET A 15 6.64 -0.06 -7.28
C MET A 15 6.64 0.68 -5.94
N LEU A 16 7.75 1.30 -5.59
CA LEU A 16 7.90 2.16 -4.42
C LEU A 16 8.40 3.52 -4.90
N LEU A 17 7.50 4.50 -4.92
CA LEU A 17 7.80 5.90 -5.23
C LEU A 17 8.13 6.63 -3.93
N THR A 18 9.30 7.26 -3.87
CA THR A 18 9.68 8.17 -2.79
C THR A 18 9.77 9.57 -3.36
N ALA A 19 9.04 10.51 -2.76
CA ALA A 19 9.08 11.94 -3.06
C ALA A 19 8.60 12.78 -1.85
N PRO A 20 9.13 13.99 -1.64
CA PRO A 20 10.31 14.55 -2.30
C PRO A 20 11.59 13.91 -1.77
N VAL A 21 12.53 13.59 -2.66
CA VAL A 21 13.83 13.06 -2.26
C VAL A 21 14.84 14.19 -2.12
N GLY A 22 15.24 14.49 -0.89
CA GLY A 22 16.35 15.39 -0.63
C GLY A 22 17.70 14.78 -1.06
N SER A 23 18.69 15.65 -1.32
CA SER A 23 20.03 15.26 -1.80
C SER A 23 20.73 14.19 -0.94
N ILE A 24 20.54 14.22 0.38
CA ILE A 24 21.10 13.24 1.31
C ILE A 24 20.46 11.85 1.11
N ILE A 25 19.14 11.79 0.95
CA ILE A 25 18.43 10.54 0.75
C ILE A 25 18.80 9.94 -0.61
N GLN A 26 18.89 10.79 -1.65
CA GLN A 26 19.37 10.37 -2.97
C GLN A 26 20.76 9.73 -2.89
N PHE A 27 21.68 10.36 -2.16
CA PHE A 27 23.05 9.87 -1.97
C PHE A 27 23.07 8.52 -1.24
N VAL A 28 22.36 8.40 -0.11
CA VAL A 28 22.29 7.15 0.65
C VAL A 28 21.66 6.04 -0.19
N MET A 29 20.58 6.33 -0.91
CA MET A 29 19.93 5.31 -1.74
C MET A 29 20.83 4.88 -2.91
N ASN A 30 21.58 5.78 -3.53
CA ASN A 30 22.55 5.42 -4.57
C ASN A 30 23.65 4.48 -4.04
N LEU A 31 24.04 4.61 -2.77
CA LEU A 31 24.97 3.67 -2.13
C LEU A 31 24.33 2.32 -1.80
N LEU A 32 23.04 2.31 -1.45
CA LEU A 32 22.32 1.10 -1.06
C LEU A 32 21.77 0.30 -2.25
N MET A 33 21.43 0.93 -3.37
CA MET A 33 20.86 0.26 -4.54
C MET A 33 21.70 -0.92 -5.06
N PRO A 34 23.04 -0.83 -5.17
CA PRO A 34 23.89 -1.96 -5.58
C PRO A 34 23.91 -3.12 -4.56
N LEU A 35 23.59 -2.86 -3.30
CA LEU A 35 23.55 -3.84 -2.22
C LEU A 35 22.17 -4.50 -2.07
N MET A 36 21.14 -3.94 -2.72
CA MET A 36 19.78 -4.49 -2.67
C MET A 36 19.62 -5.68 -3.63
N PRO A 37 18.80 -6.69 -3.28
CA PRO A 37 18.44 -7.76 -4.20
C PRO A 37 17.83 -7.18 -5.49
N GLY A 38 18.23 -7.67 -6.66
CA GLY A 38 17.84 -7.08 -7.96
C GLY A 38 16.32 -6.94 -8.17
N ARG A 39 15.51 -7.82 -7.57
CA ARG A 39 14.03 -7.73 -7.60
C ARG A 39 13.45 -6.54 -6.84
N LEU A 40 14.16 -6.03 -5.83
CA LEU A 40 13.77 -4.86 -5.06
C LEU A 40 14.37 -3.59 -5.66
N ALA A 41 15.65 -3.64 -6.08
CA ALA A 41 16.34 -2.47 -6.64
C ALA A 41 15.59 -1.87 -7.85
N GLY A 42 15.02 -2.71 -8.72
CA GLY A 42 14.25 -2.25 -9.88
C GLY A 42 12.87 -1.65 -9.57
N LYS A 43 12.40 -1.69 -8.31
CA LYS A 43 11.07 -1.22 -7.91
C LYS A 43 11.11 0.16 -7.25
N PHE A 44 12.29 0.66 -6.87
CA PHE A 44 12.42 1.98 -6.24
C PHE A 44 12.50 3.08 -7.29
N LEU A 45 11.60 4.06 -7.19
CA LEU A 45 11.67 5.32 -7.91
C LEU A 45 11.90 6.45 -6.92
N LEU A 46 13.01 7.16 -7.09
CA LEU A 46 13.38 8.32 -6.30
C LEU A 46 13.18 9.54 -7.19
N LYS A 47 12.25 10.42 -6.81
CA LYS A 47 11.85 11.55 -7.64
C LYS A 47 11.64 12.81 -6.79
N ASP A 48 11.80 13.94 -7.45
CA ASP A 48 11.34 15.23 -6.96
C ASP A 48 9.81 15.32 -7.05
N MET A 49 9.20 16.29 -6.38
CA MET A 49 7.74 16.44 -6.35
C MET A 49 7.13 16.48 -7.75
N ASP A 50 7.61 17.36 -8.63
CA ASP A 50 7.01 17.57 -9.95
C ASP A 50 7.00 16.27 -10.77
N ASN A 51 8.14 15.57 -10.79
CA ASN A 51 8.28 14.29 -11.49
C ASN A 51 7.44 13.17 -10.83
N ALA A 52 7.27 13.22 -9.51
CA ALA A 52 6.44 12.25 -8.80
C ALA A 52 4.95 12.46 -9.13
N THR A 53 4.49 13.70 -9.20
CA THR A 53 3.12 14.06 -9.58
C THR A 53 2.81 13.61 -11.00
N GLU A 54 3.72 13.81 -11.95
CA GLU A 54 3.56 13.30 -13.32
C GLU A 54 3.44 11.77 -13.37
N ILE A 55 4.31 11.05 -12.64
CA ILE A 55 4.23 9.58 -12.58
C ILE A 55 2.93 9.12 -11.92
N MET A 56 2.49 9.78 -10.86
CA MET A 56 1.25 9.43 -10.16
C MET A 56 0.03 9.67 -11.04
N LYS A 57 0.01 10.74 -11.82
CA LYS A 57 -1.07 11.03 -12.77
C LYS A 57 -1.28 9.90 -13.78
N ASP A 58 -0.21 9.30 -14.28
CA ASP A 58 -0.31 8.20 -15.25
C ASP A 58 -0.69 6.86 -14.59
N MET A 59 -0.49 6.73 -13.29
CA MET A 59 -0.69 5.47 -12.55
C MET A 59 -2.03 5.38 -11.82
N LEU A 60 -2.58 6.51 -11.39
CA LEU A 60 -3.82 6.56 -10.63
C LEU A 60 -5.05 6.48 -11.55
N MET A 61 -6.13 5.89 -11.05
CA MET A 61 -7.32 5.62 -11.87
C MET A 61 -8.00 6.90 -12.36
N ASN A 62 -8.06 7.95 -11.52
CA ASN A 62 -8.60 9.26 -11.87
C ASN A 62 -7.49 10.30 -12.13
N GLY A 63 -6.25 9.84 -12.32
CA GLY A 63 -5.10 10.69 -12.62
C GLY A 63 -4.82 11.75 -11.55
N GLU A 64 -4.82 13.03 -11.95
CA GLU A 64 -4.51 14.16 -11.04
C GLU A 64 -5.51 14.32 -9.90
N GLU A 65 -6.77 13.93 -10.11
CA GLU A 65 -7.83 14.10 -9.11
C GLU A 65 -7.65 13.22 -7.88
N ASP A 66 -6.91 12.12 -8.01
CA ASP A 66 -6.59 11.20 -6.92
C ASP A 66 -5.31 11.58 -6.17
N ILE A 67 -4.55 12.58 -6.65
CA ILE A 67 -3.28 12.98 -6.04
C ILE A 67 -3.58 13.87 -4.82
N PRO A 68 -3.09 13.51 -3.62
CA PRO A 68 -3.27 14.34 -2.42
C PRO A 68 -2.70 15.75 -2.55
N THR A 69 -3.32 16.70 -1.85
CA THR A 69 -2.88 18.10 -1.76
C THR A 69 -1.43 18.22 -1.27
N PHE A 70 -1.01 17.43 -0.29
CA PHE A 70 0.37 17.42 0.22
C PHE A 70 1.38 16.85 -0.79
N LEU A 71 0.92 16.16 -1.84
CA LEU A 71 1.73 15.68 -2.96
C LEU A 71 1.64 16.57 -4.21
N GLY A 72 1.02 17.76 -4.10
CA GLY A 72 0.87 18.71 -5.20
C GLY A 72 -0.36 18.48 -6.07
N GLY A 73 -1.29 17.61 -5.66
CA GLY A 73 -2.56 17.38 -6.36
C GLY A 73 -3.74 18.14 -5.76
N THR A 74 -4.95 17.74 -6.14
CA THR A 74 -6.20 18.40 -5.73
C THR A 74 -7.02 17.59 -4.72
N ALA A 75 -6.66 16.34 -4.42
CA ALA A 75 -7.40 15.50 -3.50
C ALA A 75 -7.15 15.92 -2.05
N ASP A 76 -8.19 16.39 -1.35
CA ASP A 76 -8.06 16.72 0.06
C ASP A 76 -7.95 15.44 0.90
N HIS A 77 -6.72 15.13 1.32
CA HIS A 77 -6.44 13.98 2.16
C HIS A 77 -7.26 14.00 3.46
N ASP A 78 -7.43 15.16 4.07
CA ASP A 78 -8.05 15.27 5.39
C ASP A 78 -9.58 15.14 5.31
N GLN A 79 -10.17 15.46 4.15
CA GLN A 79 -11.57 15.18 3.84
C GLN A 79 -11.85 13.67 3.76
N TYR A 80 -10.97 12.91 3.10
CA TYR A 80 -11.15 11.46 2.91
C TYR A 80 -10.60 10.63 4.08
N TYR A 81 -9.64 11.16 4.83
CA TYR A 81 -8.94 10.49 5.91
C TYR A 81 -8.84 11.37 7.17
N PRO A 82 -9.97 11.74 7.78
CA PRO A 82 -9.96 12.48 9.03
C PRO A 82 -9.20 11.73 10.13
N ASP A 83 -8.70 12.47 11.11
CA ASP A 83 -8.04 11.91 12.30
C ASP A 83 -8.92 10.85 12.98
N GLU A 84 -8.30 9.82 13.57
CA GLU A 84 -8.98 8.61 14.07
C GLU A 84 -10.12 8.91 15.08
N TYR A 85 -10.02 10.05 15.78
CA TYR A 85 -11.05 10.55 16.70
C TYR A 85 -12.32 11.08 16.00
N TYR A 86 -12.25 11.37 14.71
CA TYR A 86 -13.30 12.00 13.91
C TYR A 86 -13.76 11.14 12.71
N ALA A 87 -13.09 10.03 12.42
CA ALA A 87 -13.47 9.11 11.36
C ALA A 87 -14.75 8.34 11.74
N LYS A 88 -15.83 8.56 10.98
CA LYS A 88 -17.11 7.84 11.17
C LYS A 88 -17.06 6.38 10.73
N ASN A 89 -16.04 6.01 9.95
CA ASN A 89 -15.86 4.76 9.23
C ASN A 89 -14.69 3.94 9.78
N GLN A 90 -14.56 3.86 11.11
CA GLN A 90 -13.57 2.98 11.74
C GLN A 90 -13.82 1.52 11.29
N GLY A 91 -12.82 0.88 10.68
CA GLY A 91 -12.93 -0.49 10.16
C GLY A 91 -13.54 -0.63 8.76
N GLU A 92 -14.02 0.46 8.14
CA GLU A 92 -14.57 0.47 6.78
C GLU A 92 -13.65 1.27 5.83
N GLY A 93 -13.01 0.54 4.90
CA GLY A 93 -12.06 1.08 3.92
C GLY A 93 -10.67 0.45 4.04
N SER A 94 -9.87 0.52 2.96
CA SER A 94 -8.59 -0.21 2.85
C SER A 94 -7.33 0.64 3.05
N LEU A 95 -7.44 1.90 3.51
CA LEU A 95 -6.43 2.93 3.19
C LEU A 95 -5.72 3.60 4.38
N LYS A 96 -6.12 3.36 5.64
CA LYS A 96 -5.17 3.36 6.78
C LYS A 96 -4.81 1.90 7.07
N PHE A 97 -3.57 1.61 7.48
CA PHE A 97 -3.17 0.24 7.84
C PHE A 97 -3.93 -0.21 9.09
N ASP A 98 -5.17 -0.64 8.87
CA ASP A 98 -6.09 -1.14 9.87
C ASP A 98 -5.77 -2.61 10.09
N TYR A 99 -4.69 -2.85 10.83
CA TYR A 99 -4.23 -4.20 11.16
C TYR A 99 -5.34 -5.01 11.84
N PHE A 100 -6.10 -4.38 12.73
CA PHE A 100 -7.13 -5.05 13.50
C PHE A 100 -8.33 -5.42 12.63
N GLY A 101 -8.88 -4.49 11.85
CA GLY A 101 -9.97 -4.81 10.94
C GLY A 101 -9.55 -5.72 9.78
N MET A 102 -8.29 -5.70 9.34
CA MET A 102 -7.77 -6.71 8.39
C MET A 102 -7.83 -8.11 8.98
N ILE A 103 -7.42 -8.30 10.24
CA ILE A 103 -7.48 -9.60 10.91
C ILE A 103 -8.93 -10.05 11.13
N GLU A 104 -9.84 -9.14 11.47
CA GLU A 104 -11.26 -9.46 11.62
C GLU A 104 -11.89 -9.89 10.28
N ARG A 105 -11.69 -9.13 9.21
CA ARG A 105 -12.16 -9.50 7.86
C ARG A 105 -11.58 -10.83 7.39
N LEU A 106 -10.31 -11.09 7.70
CA LEU A 106 -9.66 -12.37 7.36
C LEU A 106 -10.31 -13.54 8.12
N LYS A 107 -10.60 -13.39 9.42
CA LYS A 107 -11.29 -14.41 10.21
C LYS A 107 -12.71 -14.66 9.71
N GLU A 108 -13.42 -13.60 9.33
CA GLU A 108 -14.77 -13.71 8.80
C GLU A 108 -14.79 -14.40 7.44
N GLN A 109 -13.86 -14.07 6.54
CA GLN A 109 -13.69 -14.78 5.28
C GLN A 109 -13.29 -16.25 5.46
N ALA A 110 -12.40 -16.55 6.42
CA ALA A 110 -12.04 -17.93 6.76
C ALA A 110 -13.27 -18.71 7.24
N LYS A 111 -14.10 -18.11 8.11
CA LYS A 111 -15.33 -18.72 8.59
C LYS A 111 -16.34 -18.97 7.46
N ILE A 112 -16.56 -18.00 6.58
CA ILE A 112 -17.44 -18.16 5.40
C ILE A 112 -16.92 -19.27 4.48
N TRP A 113 -15.61 -19.40 4.32
CA TRP A 113 -15.00 -20.46 3.53
C TRP A 113 -15.19 -21.83 4.19
N GLU A 114 -14.96 -21.95 5.50
CA GLU A 114 -15.21 -23.17 6.28
C GLU A 114 -16.69 -23.57 6.26
N GLU A 115 -17.62 -22.62 6.37
CA GLU A 115 -19.06 -22.91 6.28
C GLU A 115 -19.47 -23.36 4.87
N LYS A 116 -18.84 -22.82 3.83
CA LYS A 116 -19.18 -23.09 2.42
C LYS A 116 -18.53 -24.37 1.87
N PHE A 117 -17.36 -24.74 2.39
CA PHE A 117 -16.55 -25.84 1.85
C PHE A 117 -16.18 -26.90 2.89
N GLY A 118 -16.16 -26.57 4.19
CA GLY A 118 -15.76 -27.46 5.28
C GLY A 118 -16.77 -28.55 5.64
N THR A 119 -17.96 -28.57 5.03
CA THR A 119 -18.97 -29.63 5.22
C THR A 119 -19.04 -30.64 4.07
N LYS A 120 -18.22 -30.49 3.01
CA LYS A 120 -18.27 -31.40 1.84
C LYS A 120 -17.25 -32.54 1.85
N GLU A 121 -16.22 -32.50 2.71
CA GLU A 121 -15.24 -33.60 2.79
C GLU A 121 -15.61 -34.70 3.80
N GLU A 122 -16.68 -34.54 4.60
CA GLU A 122 -17.17 -35.60 5.51
C GLU A 122 -18.37 -36.39 4.96
N ALA A 123 -18.76 -36.16 3.70
CA ALA A 123 -19.94 -36.79 3.08
C ALA A 123 -19.63 -37.70 1.88
N GLU A 124 -18.36 -38.01 1.61
CA GLU A 124 -17.98 -39.09 0.69
C GLU A 124 -17.19 -40.15 1.47
N GLU A 125 -17.85 -41.31 1.61
CA GLU A 125 -17.36 -42.62 2.08
C GLU A 125 -15.95 -43.00 1.60
#